data_AF-S2NCP3-F1
#
_entry.id   AF-S2NCP3-F1
#
_cell.length_a   1.000
_cell.length_b   1.000
_cell.length_c   1.000
_cell.angle_alpha   90.00
_cell.angle_beta   90.00
_cell.angle_gamma   90.00
#
_symmetry.space_group_name_H-M   'P 1'
#
loop_
_entity.id
_entity.type
_entity.pdbx_description
1 polymer ?
#
loop_
_entity_poly.entity_id
_entity_poly.type
_entity_poly.pdbx_seq_one_letter_code
_entity_poly.pdbx_strand_id
1 'polypeptide(L)'
;MLIRNKSQKVTIQESFEILSAFKINGKRYSARRYTPDYCFYDGDELTKVVDVKGGDATLTTDARLRMLLFMIRYKIPVTIARYDYHTGLFTEEQL
;
A
#
# COMPACT_ATOMS: atom_id res chain seq x y z
N MET A 1 -32.05 11.52 0.09
CA MET A 1 -30.86 10.84 0.65
C MET A 1 -29.72 11.85 0.64
N LEU A 2 -29.40 12.46 1.79
CA LEU A 2 -28.29 13.41 1.90
C LEU A 2 -26.99 12.60 1.91
N ILE A 3 -26.30 12.55 0.76
CA ILE A 3 -24.93 12.04 0.69
C ILE A 3 -24.05 13.13 1.34
N ARG A 4 -23.90 13.07 2.66
CA ARG A 4 -22.86 13.85 3.33
C ARG A 4 -21.53 13.20 2.97
N ASN A 5 -20.60 13.96 2.37
CA ASN A 5 -19.21 13.55 2.24
C ASN A 5 -18.70 13.16 3.63
N LYS A 6 -18.61 11.85 3.89
CA LYS A 6 -18.06 11.32 5.13
C LYS A 6 -16.58 11.70 5.12
N SER A 7 -16.09 12.32 6.20
CA SER A 7 -14.68 12.69 6.29
C SER A 7 -13.83 11.43 6.28
N GLN A 8 -13.15 11.17 5.16
CA GLN A 8 -12.23 10.05 5.03
C GLN A 8 -10.90 10.42 5.67
N LYS A 9 -10.42 9.60 6.59
CA LYS A 9 -9.09 9.80 7.19
C LYS A 9 -8.05 9.31 6.18
N VAL A 10 -7.02 10.12 5.95
CA VAL A 10 -5.90 9.78 5.07
C VAL A 10 -4.62 9.89 5.86
N THR A 11 -3.76 8.88 5.76
CA THR A 11 -2.40 8.92 6.30
C THR A 11 -1.41 8.76 5.16
N ILE A 12 -0.23 9.35 5.34
CA ILE A 12 0.86 9.35 4.36
C ILE A 12 2.00 8.52 4.94
N GLN A 13 2.54 7.58 4.15
CA GLN A 13 3.69 6.75 4.53
C GLN A 13 3.49 5.97 5.84
N GLU A 14 2.27 5.51 6.12
CA GLU A 14 2.00 4.64 7.26
C GLU A 14 2.57 3.23 7.01
N SER A 15 3.23 2.65 8.01
CA SER A 15 4.00 1.41 7.84
C SER A 15 3.31 0.20 8.47
N PHE A 16 3.11 -0.84 7.67
CA PHE A 16 2.43 -2.07 8.05
C PHE A 16 3.41 -3.24 8.16
N GLU A 17 3.33 -4.03 9.22
CA GLU A 17 4.08 -5.27 9.31
C GLU A 17 3.53 -6.27 8.29
N ILE A 18 4.38 -6.80 7.41
CA ILE A 18 4.01 -7.80 6.38
C ILE A 18 4.55 -9.19 6.69
N LEU A 19 5.59 -9.27 7.51
CA LEU A 19 6.16 -10.52 8.01
C LEU A 19 6.59 -10.29 9.45
N SER A 20 6.01 -11.06 10.37
CA SER A 20 6.36 -10.99 11.79
C SER A 20 7.80 -11.46 12.00
N ALA A 21 8.45 -10.94 13.05
CA ALA A 21 9.77 -11.44 13.43
C ALA A 21 9.68 -12.92 13.82
N PHE A 22 10.66 -13.73 13.41
CA PHE A 22 10.70 -15.16 13.70
C PHE A 22 12.12 -15.62 14.01
N LYS A 23 12.26 -16.83 14.54
CA LYS A 23 13.55 -17.42 14.92
C LYS A 23 13.65 -18.83 14.35
N ILE A 24 14.77 -19.13 13.69
CA ILE A 24 15.09 -20.47 13.17
C ILE A 24 16.50 -20.82 13.66
N ASN A 25 16.68 -22.00 14.26
CA ASN A 25 17.98 -22.52 14.72
C ASN A 25 18.79 -21.50 15.53
N GLY A 26 18.17 -20.84 16.51
CA GLY A 26 18.88 -19.85 17.34
C GLY A 26 19.00 -18.45 16.71
N LYS A 27 18.88 -18.30 15.38
CA LYS A 27 19.01 -17.03 14.67
C LYS A 27 17.67 -16.30 14.56
N ARG A 28 17.65 -15.03 14.97
CA ARG A 28 16.48 -14.14 14.86
C ARG A 28 16.47 -13.43 13.50
N TYR A 29 15.30 -13.38 12.89
CA TYR A 29 14.99 -12.62 11.69
C TYR A 29 14.03 -11.50 12.09
N SER A 30 14.39 -10.26 11.82
CA SER A 30 13.55 -9.11 12.15
C SER A 30 12.29 -9.08 11.28
N ALA A 31 11.23 -8.49 11.84
CA ALA A 31 10.00 -8.24 11.10
C ALA A 31 10.29 -7.45 9.82
N ARG A 32 9.42 -7.59 8.82
CA ARG A 32 9.45 -6.79 7.60
C ARG A 32 8.20 -5.93 7.53
N ARG A 33 8.37 -4.74 6.97
CA ARG A 33 7.31 -3.76 6.80
C ARG A 33 7.15 -3.40 5.32
N TYR A 34 5.92 -3.04 4.97
CA TYR A 34 5.55 -2.34 3.74
C TYR A 34 4.96 -1.00 4.12
N THR A 35 5.29 0.03 3.34
CA THR A 35 4.89 1.41 3.58
C THR A 35 4.35 1.95 2.25
N PRO A 36 3.03 1.89 2.02
CA PRO A 36 2.41 2.56 0.87
C PRO A 36 2.52 4.09 1.00
N ASP A 37 2.41 4.80 -0.12
CA ASP A 37 2.48 6.25 -0.13
C ASP A 37 1.26 6.89 0.57
N TYR A 38 0.07 6.33 0.33
CA TYR A 38 -1.19 6.79 0.92
C TYR A 38 -2.03 5.64 1.47
N CYS A 39 -2.65 5.87 2.61
CA CYS A 39 -3.62 4.98 3.24
C CYS A 39 -4.91 5.74 3.51
N PHE A 40 -6.02 5.11 3.18
CA PHE A 40 -7.34 5.69 3.29
C PHE A 40 -8.20 4.85 4.22
N TYR A 41 -8.90 5.54 5.11
CA TYR A 41 -9.69 4.91 6.17
C TYR A 41 -11.13 5.40 6.20
N ASP A 42 -12.07 4.48 6.41
CA ASP A 42 -13.42 4.81 6.87
C ASP A 42 -13.48 4.60 8.40
N GLY A 43 -13.41 5.70 9.15
CA GLY A 43 -13.15 5.64 10.59
C GLY A 43 -11.76 5.08 10.87
N ASP A 44 -11.69 3.93 11.56
CA ASP A 44 -10.45 3.23 11.90
C ASP A 44 -10.16 2.03 10.97
N GLU A 45 -11.07 1.72 10.04
CA GLU A 45 -10.90 0.63 9.09
C GLU A 45 -10.11 1.10 7.87
N LEU A 46 -9.00 0.44 7.55
CA LEU A 46 -8.22 0.70 6.35
C LEU A 46 -8.96 0.15 5.13
N THR A 47 -9.36 1.01 4.20
CA THR A 47 -10.18 0.63 3.04
C THR A 47 -9.42 0.65 1.72
N LYS A 48 -8.37 1.47 1.59
CA LYS A 48 -7.56 1.57 0.35
C LYS A 48 -6.12 1.95 0.69
N VAL A 49 -5.18 1.35 -0.02
CA VAL A 49 -3.78 1.78 -0.03
C VAL A 49 -3.34 2.11 -1.46
N VAL A 50 -2.58 3.17 -1.62
CA VAL A 50 -2.08 3.64 -2.91
C VAL A 50 -0.58 3.79 -2.87
N ASP A 51 0.08 3.27 -3.88
CA ASP A 51 1.50 3.38 -4.13
C ASP A 51 1.70 4.10 -5.46
N VAL A 52 2.30 5.28 -5.41
CA VAL A 52 2.48 6.16 -6.56
C VAL A 52 3.76 5.79 -7.30
N LYS A 53 3.68 5.78 -8.62
CA LYS A 53 4.81 5.56 -9.53
C LYS A 53 4.79 6.63 -10.63
N GLY A 54 5.95 7.22 -10.91
CA GLY A 54 6.13 8.18 -11.98
C GLY A 54 7.08 7.66 -13.05
N GLY A 55 6.78 7.93 -14.32
CA GLY A 55 7.67 7.62 -15.46
C GLY A 55 8.06 6.14 -15.54
N ASP A 56 9.33 5.87 -15.81
CA ASP A 56 9.91 4.51 -15.90
C ASP A 56 10.18 3.87 -14.53
N ALA A 57 9.58 4.39 -13.44
CA ALA A 57 9.72 3.82 -12.10
C ALA A 57 9.28 2.35 -12.13
N THR A 58 10.28 1.49 -12.25
CA THR A 58 10.08 0.05 -12.41
C THR A 58 9.65 -0.48 -11.07
N LEU A 59 8.48 -1.10 -11.05
CA LEU A 59 8.03 -1.83 -9.88
C LEU A 59 8.96 -3.05 -9.70
N THR A 60 9.93 -2.93 -8.79
CA THR A 60 10.95 -3.97 -8.59
C THR A 60 10.29 -5.26 -8.09
N THR A 61 10.92 -6.39 -8.36
CA THR A 61 10.44 -7.70 -7.86
C THR A 61 10.28 -7.71 -6.35
N ASP A 62 11.21 -7.09 -5.60
CA ASP A 62 11.12 -6.97 -4.15
C ASP A 62 9.92 -6.12 -3.71
N ALA A 63 9.68 -4.98 -4.38
CA ALA A 63 8.50 -4.16 -4.10
C ALA A 63 7.19 -4.94 -4.35
N ARG A 64 7.09 -5.65 -5.49
CA ARG A 64 5.94 -6.51 -5.80
C ARG A 64 5.72 -7.56 -4.70
N LEU A 65 6.78 -8.24 -4.26
CA LEU A 65 6.67 -9.26 -3.22
C LEU A 65 6.18 -8.68 -1.89
N ARG A 66 6.66 -7.49 -1.48
CA ARG A 66 6.18 -6.83 -0.25
C ARG A 66 4.70 -6.44 -0.33
N MET A 67 4.26 -5.92 -1.48
CA MET A 67 2.86 -5.58 -1.73
C MET A 67 1.97 -6.83 -1.72
N LEU A 68 2.40 -7.93 -2.34
CA LEU A 68 1.68 -9.21 -2.28
C LEU A 68 1.57 -9.77 -0.86
N LEU A 69 2.64 -9.70 -0.07
CA LEU A 69 2.62 -10.09 1.35
C LEU A 69 1.66 -9.22 2.16
N PHE A 70 1.60 -7.92 1.87
CA PHE A 70 0.61 -7.02 2.46
C PHE A 70 -0.82 -7.46 2.11
N MET A 71 -1.12 -7.67 0.82
CA MET A 71 -2.45 -8.09 0.36
C MET A 71 -2.87 -9.42 1.00
N ILE A 72 -1.95 -10.39 1.12
CA ILE A 72 -2.22 -11.66 1.79
C ILE A 72 -2.56 -11.46 3.27
N ARG A 73 -1.81 -10.61 3.98
CA ARG A 73 -1.96 -10.43 5.43
C ARG A 73 -3.17 -9.58 5.80
N TYR A 74 -3.39 -8.48 5.11
CA TYR A 74 -4.43 -7.49 5.44
C TYR A 74 -5.70 -7.62 4.62
N LYS A 75 -5.69 -8.44 3.55
CA LYS A 75 -6.83 -8.64 2.64
C LYS A 75 -7.32 -7.35 1.97
N ILE A 76 -6.41 -6.39 1.78
CA ILE A 76 -6.67 -5.10 1.14
C ILE A 76 -5.84 -5.04 -0.14
N PRO A 77 -6.45 -4.75 -1.31
CA PRO A 77 -5.71 -4.64 -2.55
C PRO A 77 -4.79 -3.41 -2.55
N VAL A 78 -3.58 -3.56 -3.08
CA VAL A 78 -2.68 -2.43 -3.33
C VAL A 78 -3.04 -1.80 -4.66
N THR A 79 -3.33 -0.50 -4.65
CA THR A 79 -3.55 0.30 -5.87
C THR A 79 -2.24 0.94 -6.30
N ILE A 80 -1.80 0.71 -7.53
CA ILE A 80 -0.70 1.43 -8.14
C ILE A 80 -1.27 2.63 -8.91
N ALA A 81 -0.85 3.83 -8.53
CA ALA A 81 -1.22 5.06 -9.24
C ALA A 81 -0.04 5.51 -10.12
N ARG A 82 -0.24 5.55 -11.43
CA ARG A 82 0.78 5.97 -12.41
C ARG A 82 0.46 7.34 -12.95
N TYR A 83 1.42 8.26 -12.86
CA TYR A 83 1.27 9.58 -13.47
C TYR A 83 1.47 9.50 -14.98
N ASP A 84 0.46 9.90 -15.75
CA ASP A 84 0.56 10.10 -17.19
C ASP A 84 0.90 11.56 -17.49
N TYR A 85 2.15 11.78 -17.92
CA TYR A 85 2.66 13.12 -18.25
C TYR A 85 1.95 13.77 -19.45
N HIS A 86 1.30 13.00 -20.32
CA HIS A 86 0.61 13.55 -21.49
C HIS A 86 -0.76 14.13 -21.13
N THR A 87 -1.47 13.48 -20.22
CA THR A 87 -2.80 13.91 -19.77
C THR A 87 -2.77 14.74 -18.49
N GLY A 88 -1.67 14.67 -17.72
CA GLY A 88 -1.55 15.30 -16.41
C GLY A 88 -2.38 14.62 -15.32
N LEU A 89 -2.83 13.39 -15.58
CA LEU A 89 -3.71 12.63 -14.70
C LEU A 89 -3.02 11.36 -14.19
N PHE A 90 -3.52 10.84 -13.07
CA PHE A 90 -3.13 9.52 -12.58
C PHE A 90 -4.07 8.46 -13.15
N THR A 91 -3.50 7.35 -13.63
CA THR A 91 -4.24 6.11 -13.85
C THR A 91 -4.03 5.19 -12.65
N GLU A 92 -5.09 4.52 -12.23
CA GLU A 92 -5.04 3.58 -11.11
C GLU A 92 -5.25 2.15 -11.62
N GLU A 93 -4.38 1.23 -11.20
CA GLU A 93 -4.53 -0.21 -11.42
C GLU A 93 -4.35 -0.95 -10.10
N GLN A 94 -5.05 -2.06 -9.92
CA GLN A 94 -4.67 -2.98 -8.85
C GLN A 94 -3.35 -3.66 -9.25
N LEU A 95 -2.44 -3.83 -8.29
CA LEU A 95 -1.25 -4.66 -8.48
C LEU A 95 -1.60 -6.08 -8.95
#